data_AF-A0A2E2AFA6-F1
#
_entry.id   AF-A0A2E2AFA6-F1
#
_cell.length_a   1.000
_cell.length_b   1.000
_cell.length_c   1.000
_cell.angle_alpha   90.00
_cell.angle_beta   90.00
_cell.angle_gamma   90.00
#
_symmetry.space_group_name_H-M   'P 1'
#
loop_
_entity.id
_entity.type
_entity.pdbx_description
1 polymer ?
#
loop_
_entity_poly.entity_id
_entity_poly.type
_entity_poly.pdbx_seq_one_letter_code
_entity_poly.pdbx_strand_id
1 'polypeptide(L)'
;MKKRFYRLVIIVLSIFSFTLQVEKNSSAQSSPQSLKIPEVVAQVNGVDIQSKYIEFRMNQILKNVKRPLTIREKTSVVKDLIEKEIVRELVNQQGKKNNLEVGSGLIEKEMTALRKPYDSDEEFEKALGARNITIDDLKKSITVDINARKLLNQEIKGKITISDADVKKYYEENKHKFHRPESYRARHILAAIFPPDMLRSTPVTELQNKKEEL
;
A
#
# COMPACT_ATOMS: atom_id res chain seq x y z
N MET A 1 -22.93 77.47 -46.29
CA MET A 1 -24.23 76.86 -45.93
C MET A 1 -24.09 76.24 -44.53
N LYS A 2 -24.53 76.92 -43.47
CA LYS A 2 -25.82 76.79 -42.76
C LYS A 2 -26.12 75.38 -42.20
N LYS A 3 -26.02 75.31 -40.86
CA LYS A 3 -26.56 74.38 -39.84
C LYS A 3 -27.65 73.40 -40.32
N ARG A 4 -27.66 72.18 -39.74
CA ARG A 4 -28.79 71.68 -38.91
C ARG A 4 -28.48 70.35 -38.22
N PHE A 5 -28.88 70.31 -36.96
CA PHE A 5 -29.00 69.14 -36.07
C PHE A 5 -29.84 68.03 -36.71
N TYR A 6 -29.40 66.78 -36.55
CA TYR A 6 -30.30 65.62 -36.47
C TYR A 6 -29.79 64.68 -35.38
N ARG A 7 -30.62 64.51 -34.34
CA ARG A 7 -30.50 63.45 -33.33
C ARG A 7 -30.92 62.16 -34.01
N LEU A 8 -30.00 61.20 -34.14
CA LEU A 8 -30.30 59.84 -34.58
C LEU A 8 -29.95 58.89 -33.44
N VAL A 9 -31.02 58.33 -32.87
CA VAL A 9 -31.02 57.22 -31.90
C VAL A 9 -30.50 55.99 -32.64
N ILE A 10 -29.31 55.51 -32.27
CA ILE A 10 -28.77 54.23 -32.73
C ILE A 10 -28.96 53.22 -31.60
N ILE A 11 -29.92 52.33 -31.81
CA ILE A 11 -30.09 51.08 -31.05
C ILE A 11 -28.93 50.17 -31.47
N VAL A 12 -27.91 50.04 -30.61
CA VAL A 12 -26.83 49.09 -30.81
C VAL A 12 -27.25 47.75 -30.22
N LEU A 13 -27.55 46.81 -31.12
CA LEU A 13 -27.65 45.38 -30.87
C LEU A 13 -26.25 44.88 -30.45
N SER A 14 -25.97 44.86 -29.14
CA SER A 14 -24.73 44.28 -28.62
C SER A 14 -24.98 42.80 -28.31
N ILE A 15 -24.41 41.94 -29.16
CA ILE A 15 -24.19 40.54 -28.89
C ILE A 15 -23.27 40.47 -27.67
N PHE A 16 -23.87 40.34 -26.49
CA PHE A 16 -23.12 40.06 -25.28
C PHE A 16 -22.66 38.61 -25.40
N SER A 17 -21.43 38.43 -25.90
CA SER A 17 -20.67 37.20 -25.72
C SER A 17 -20.55 36.95 -24.23
N PHE A 18 -21.54 36.26 -23.67
CA PHE A 18 -21.52 35.77 -22.31
C PHE A 18 -20.45 34.68 -22.29
N THR A 19 -19.21 35.10 -22.03
CA THR A 19 -18.18 34.19 -21.58
C THR A 19 -18.70 33.59 -20.28
N LEU A 20 -19.21 32.36 -20.37
CA LEU A 20 -19.37 31.47 -19.24
C LEU A 20 -17.99 31.35 -18.59
N GLN A 21 -17.74 32.19 -17.59
CA GLN A 21 -16.75 31.92 -16.58
C GLN A 21 -17.24 30.65 -15.89
N VAL A 22 -16.72 29.52 -16.33
CA VAL A 22 -16.66 28.31 -15.53
C VAL A 22 -15.96 28.72 -14.24
N GLU A 23 -16.74 28.99 -13.20
CA GLU A 23 -16.24 28.99 -11.84
C GLU A 23 -15.68 27.59 -11.59
N LYS A 24 -14.37 27.46 -11.82
CA LYS A 24 -13.57 26.32 -11.42
C LYS A 24 -13.33 26.41 -9.91
N ASN A 25 -14.41 26.53 -9.13
CA ASN A 25 -14.38 26.46 -7.68
C ASN A 25 -14.75 25.03 -7.25
N SER A 26 -13.72 24.19 -7.24
CA SER A 26 -13.54 23.16 -6.21
C SER A 26 -12.08 22.73 -6.20
N SER A 27 -11.16 23.70 -6.00
CA SER A 27 -9.93 23.34 -5.32
C SER A 27 -10.34 23.07 -3.88
N ALA A 28 -10.28 21.80 -3.47
CA ALA A 28 -10.31 21.47 -2.05
C ALA A 28 -9.08 22.13 -1.44
N GLN A 29 -9.29 23.33 -0.89
CA GLN A 29 -8.32 24.11 -0.16
C GLN A 29 -7.62 23.17 0.84
N SER A 30 -6.33 22.93 0.64
CA SER A 30 -5.51 22.26 1.63
C SER A 30 -5.41 23.19 2.83
N SER A 31 -6.41 23.14 3.70
CA SER A 31 -6.41 23.87 4.95
C SER A 31 -5.18 23.40 5.75
N PRO A 32 -4.37 24.31 6.34
CA PRO A 32 -3.23 23.95 7.18
C PRO A 32 -3.63 23.34 8.53
N GLN A 33 -4.91 22.99 8.71
CA GLN A 33 -5.44 22.46 9.95
C GLN A 33 -4.98 21.01 10.11
N SER A 34 -4.10 20.79 11.08
CA SER A 34 -3.65 19.45 11.45
C SER A 34 -4.84 18.63 11.97
N LEU A 35 -4.94 17.38 11.52
CA LEU A 35 -5.91 16.44 12.04
C LEU A 35 -5.56 16.17 13.51
N LYS A 36 -6.44 16.55 14.44
CA LYS A 36 -6.27 16.28 15.87
C LYS A 36 -6.87 14.92 16.19
N ILE A 37 -6.02 13.99 16.62
CA ILE A 37 -6.43 12.65 17.09
C ILE A 37 -6.40 12.70 18.63
N PRO A 38 -7.50 12.37 19.33
CA PRO A 38 -7.51 12.32 20.79
C PRO A 38 -6.60 11.20 21.31
N GLU A 39 -6.05 11.34 22.51
CA GLU A 39 -5.11 10.36 23.10
C GLU A 39 -5.70 8.95 23.19
N VAL A 40 -6.97 8.85 23.57
CA VAL A 40 -7.75 7.61 23.50
C VAL A 40 -8.74 7.72 22.35
N VAL A 41 -8.63 6.82 21.38
CA VAL A 41 -9.45 6.85 20.16
C VAL A 41 -10.68 5.95 20.23
N ALA A 42 -10.64 4.93 21.07
CA ALA A 42 -11.72 3.98 21.30
C ALA A 42 -11.48 3.19 22.60
N GLN A 43 -12.53 2.55 23.12
CA GLN A 43 -12.44 1.60 24.23
C GLN A 43 -13.12 0.29 23.83
N VAL A 44 -12.44 -0.84 24.07
CA VAL A 44 -12.91 -2.19 23.74
C VAL A 44 -12.96 -3.03 25.00
N ASN A 45 -14.17 -3.27 25.52
CA ASN A 45 -14.39 -4.06 26.75
C ASN A 45 -13.51 -3.62 27.93
N GLY A 46 -13.34 -2.30 28.12
CA GLY A 46 -12.52 -1.72 29.19
C GLY A 46 -11.03 -1.58 28.87
N VAL A 47 -10.58 -1.94 27.66
CA VAL A 47 -9.21 -1.70 27.18
C VAL A 47 -9.20 -0.47 26.27
N ASP A 48 -8.41 0.53 26.63
CA ASP A 48 -8.27 1.76 25.84
C ASP A 48 -7.34 1.56 24.64
N ILE A 49 -7.77 2.06 23.49
CA ILE A 49 -6.96 2.11 22.28
C ILE A 49 -6.32 3.50 22.20
N GLN A 50 -5.00 3.54 22.32
CA GLN A 50 -4.22 4.78 22.30
C GLN A 50 -3.96 5.28 20.86
N SER A 51 -3.93 6.60 20.70
CA SER A 51 -3.65 7.27 19.43
C SER A 51 -2.30 6.89 18.83
N LYS A 52 -1.31 6.58 19.67
CA LYS A 52 0.04 6.20 19.23
C LYS A 52 0.05 5.05 18.22
N TYR A 53 -0.87 4.10 18.35
CA TYR A 53 -1.00 2.98 17.41
C TYR A 53 -1.55 3.44 16.05
N ILE A 54 -2.51 4.37 16.07
CA ILE A 54 -3.08 4.96 14.86
C ILE A 54 -2.06 5.83 14.14
N GLU A 55 -1.35 6.69 14.88
CA GLU A 55 -0.31 7.56 14.34
C GLU A 55 0.84 6.76 13.73
N PHE A 56 1.27 5.69 14.41
CA PHE A 56 2.29 4.78 13.89
C PHE A 56 1.89 4.18 12.53
N ARG A 57 0.67 3.65 12.42
CA ARG A 57 0.16 3.07 11.16
C ARG A 57 -0.03 4.13 10.09
N MET A 58 -0.53 5.31 10.47
CA MET A 58 -0.70 6.45 9.56
C MET A 58 0.65 6.89 8.98
N ASN A 59 1.69 6.99 9.81
CA ASN A 59 3.03 7.35 9.36
C ASN A 59 3.61 6.32 8.38
N GLN A 60 3.29 5.03 8.52
CA GLN A 60 3.69 4.01 7.53
C GLN A 60 2.97 4.18 6.19
N ILE A 61 1.66 4.47 6.23
CA ILE A 61 0.89 4.73 5.01
C ILE A 61 1.48 5.94 4.31
N LEU A 62 1.67 7.06 5.02
CA LEU A 62 2.16 8.31 4.47
C LEU A 62 3.55 8.19 3.80
N LYS A 63 4.44 7.31 4.29
CA LYS A 63 5.74 7.05 3.65
C LYS A 63 5.63 6.53 2.21
N ASN A 64 4.55 5.81 1.91
CA ASN A 64 4.34 5.20 0.59
C ASN A 64 3.43 6.05 -0.31
N VAL A 65 2.84 7.14 0.21
CA VAL A 65 1.98 8.02 -0.58
C VAL A 65 2.82 9.10 -1.25
N LYS A 66 2.80 9.13 -2.59
CA LYS A 66 3.59 10.08 -3.40
C LYS A 66 3.11 11.54 -3.31
N ARG A 67 1.86 11.76 -2.89
CA ARG A 67 1.26 13.10 -2.77
C ARG A 67 0.76 13.36 -1.36
N PRO A 68 0.66 14.62 -0.92
CA PRO A 68 -0.05 14.95 0.30
C PRO A 68 -1.51 14.49 0.25
N LEU A 69 -1.99 13.91 1.36
CA LEU A 69 -3.40 13.58 1.55
C LEU A 69 -4.18 14.81 2.02
N THR A 70 -5.40 14.97 1.53
CA THR A 70 -6.37 15.96 2.01
C THR A 70 -6.85 15.60 3.43
N ILE A 71 -7.44 16.57 4.14
CA ILE A 71 -7.97 16.33 5.50
C ILE A 71 -9.05 15.24 5.50
N ARG A 72 -9.92 15.21 4.47
CA ARG A 72 -10.97 14.18 4.33
C ARG A 72 -10.36 12.78 4.16
N GLU A 73 -9.35 12.66 3.31
CA GLU A 73 -8.62 11.40 3.13
C GLU A 73 -7.93 10.97 4.41
N LYS A 74 -7.22 11.87 5.10
CA LYS A 74 -6.59 11.58 6.39
C LYS A 74 -7.61 11.12 7.44
N THR A 75 -8.77 11.76 7.48
CA THR A 75 -9.85 11.40 8.43
C THR A 75 -10.40 10.00 8.13
N SER A 76 -10.63 9.69 6.85
CA SER A 76 -11.06 8.34 6.44
C SER A 76 -10.03 7.28 6.82
N VAL A 77 -8.75 7.54 6.54
CA VAL A 77 -7.66 6.63 6.91
C VAL A 77 -7.59 6.43 8.42
N VAL A 78 -7.71 7.50 9.22
CA VAL A 78 -7.73 7.40 10.68
C VAL A 78 -8.92 6.57 11.16
N LYS A 79 -10.11 6.77 10.61
CA LYS A 79 -11.29 5.96 10.95
C LYS A 79 -11.05 4.48 10.66
N ASP A 80 -10.54 4.14 9.47
CA ASP A 80 -10.24 2.76 9.08
C ASP A 80 -9.17 2.13 9.98
N LEU A 81 -8.18 2.92 10.42
CA LEU A 81 -7.15 2.46 11.34
C LEU A 81 -7.71 2.19 12.74
N ILE A 82 -8.59 3.06 13.24
CA ILE A 82 -9.28 2.86 14.52
C ILE A 82 -10.09 1.56 14.47
N GLU A 83 -10.87 1.37 13.40
CA GLU A 83 -11.67 0.15 13.22
C GLU A 83 -10.80 -1.12 13.19
N LYS A 84 -9.66 -1.07 12.49
CA LYS A 84 -8.70 -2.18 12.48
C LYS A 84 -8.12 -2.49 13.85
N GLU A 85 -7.72 -1.47 14.62
CA GLU A 85 -7.19 -1.70 15.97
C GLU A 85 -8.29 -2.18 16.95
N ILE A 86 -9.56 -1.76 16.77
CA ILE A 86 -10.70 -2.31 17.51
C ILE A 86 -10.86 -3.81 17.23
N VAL A 87 -10.92 -4.20 15.95
CA VAL A 87 -11.04 -5.62 15.56
C VAL A 87 -9.86 -6.42 16.09
N ARG A 88 -8.66 -5.86 16.01
CA ARG A 88 -7.44 -6.51 16.49
C ARG A 88 -7.49 -6.76 18.00
N GLU A 89 -7.96 -5.80 18.79
CA GLU A 89 -8.11 -5.97 20.24
C GLU A 89 -9.23 -6.97 20.59
N LEU A 90 -10.36 -6.96 19.87
CA LEU A 90 -11.40 -7.98 20.04
C LEU A 90 -10.87 -9.39 19.78
N VAL A 91 -10.10 -9.56 18.71
CA VAL A 91 -9.46 -10.83 18.37
C VAL A 91 -8.45 -11.25 19.44
N ASN A 92 -7.67 -10.31 19.97
CA ASN A 92 -6.75 -10.56 21.08
C ASN A 92 -7.48 -11.05 22.34
N GLN A 93 -8.57 -10.36 22.72
CA GLN A 93 -9.40 -10.74 23.86
C GLN A 93 -10.02 -12.12 23.67
N GLN A 94 -10.51 -12.42 22.46
CA GLN A 94 -11.05 -13.74 22.16
C GLN A 94 -9.97 -14.83 22.20
N GLY A 95 -8.78 -14.56 21.66
CA GLY A 95 -7.64 -15.49 21.74
C GLY A 95 -7.24 -15.79 23.18
N LYS A 96 -7.19 -14.77 24.05
CA LYS A 96 -6.95 -14.94 25.49
C LYS A 96 -8.04 -15.76 26.17
N LYS A 97 -9.32 -15.49 25.88
CA LYS A 97 -10.46 -16.28 26.42
C LYS A 97 -10.38 -17.75 26.03
N ASN A 98 -9.86 -18.05 24.84
CA ASN A 98 -9.67 -19.41 24.35
C ASN A 98 -8.35 -20.06 24.86
N ASN A 99 -7.66 -19.44 25.83
CA ASN A 99 -6.37 -19.89 26.37
C ASN A 99 -5.31 -20.13 25.29
N LEU A 100 -5.32 -19.31 24.24
CA LEU A 100 -4.28 -19.36 23.21
C LEU A 100 -3.03 -18.69 23.76
N GLU A 101 -2.21 -19.46 24.45
CA GLU A 101 -0.91 -18.99 24.90
C GLU A 101 0.04 -18.88 23.71
N VAL A 102 0.69 -17.73 23.60
CA VAL A 102 1.80 -17.53 22.67
C VAL A 102 3.07 -17.98 23.38
N GLY A 103 3.65 -19.09 22.92
CA GLY A 103 4.95 -19.52 23.41
C GLY A 103 6.01 -18.43 23.16
N SER A 104 6.80 -18.10 24.17
CA SER A 104 7.86 -17.08 24.11
C SER A 104 8.79 -17.28 22.92
N GLY A 105 9.11 -18.52 22.57
CA GLY A 105 9.97 -18.84 21.41
C GLY A 105 9.40 -18.40 20.06
N LEU A 106 8.07 -18.31 19.89
CA LEU A 106 7.48 -17.75 18.66
C LEU A 106 7.64 -16.24 18.59
N ILE A 107 7.49 -15.57 19.73
CA ILE A 107 7.67 -14.11 19.84
C ILE A 107 9.13 -13.76 19.54
N GLU A 108 10.07 -14.50 20.14
CA GLU A 108 11.50 -14.33 19.90
C GLU A 108 11.86 -14.58 18.45
N LYS A 109 11.35 -15.66 17.84
CA LYS A 109 11.59 -15.95 16.42
C LYS A 109 11.15 -14.80 15.50
N GLU A 110 9.96 -14.25 15.71
CA GLU A 110 9.46 -13.11 14.94
C GLU A 110 10.29 -11.86 15.22
N MET A 111 10.68 -11.62 16.48
CA MET A 111 11.55 -10.50 16.86
C MET A 111 12.91 -10.59 16.17
N THR A 112 13.56 -11.76 16.16
CA THR A 112 14.82 -11.99 15.46
C THR A 112 14.68 -11.77 13.96
N ALA A 113 13.58 -12.22 13.36
CA ALA A 113 13.32 -12.00 11.94
C ALA A 113 13.15 -10.52 11.59
N LEU A 114 12.49 -9.74 12.45
CA LEU A 114 12.33 -8.29 12.30
C LEU A 114 13.61 -7.50 12.56
N ARG A 115 14.51 -8.02 13.41
CA ARG A 115 15.82 -7.43 13.68
C ARG A 115 16.83 -7.69 12.55
N LYS A 116 16.75 -8.84 11.87
CA LYS A 116 17.71 -9.30 10.84
C LYS A 116 18.10 -8.26 9.77
N PRO A 117 17.21 -7.36 9.30
CA PRO A 117 17.57 -6.35 8.31
C PRO A 117 18.41 -5.18 8.83
N TYR A 118 18.68 -5.11 10.14
CA TYR A 118 19.41 -4.02 10.79
C TYR A 118 20.81 -4.48 11.18
N ASP A 119 21.79 -3.58 11.09
CA ASP A 119 23.19 -3.93 11.32
C ASP A 119 23.52 -4.05 12.82
N SER A 120 22.73 -3.41 13.70
CA SER A 120 22.89 -3.47 15.16
C SER A 120 21.56 -3.36 15.93
N ASP A 121 21.59 -3.71 17.22
CA ASP A 121 20.45 -3.49 18.13
C ASP A 121 20.12 -1.99 18.28
N GLU A 122 21.15 -1.15 18.33
CA GLU A 122 20.99 0.29 18.46
C GLU A 122 20.29 0.89 17.23
N GLU A 123 20.63 0.44 16.02
CA GLU A 123 19.94 0.87 14.80
C GLU A 123 18.49 0.38 14.76
N PHE A 124 18.24 -0.84 15.22
CA PHE A 124 16.89 -1.38 15.33
C PHE A 124 16.04 -0.55 16.30
N GLU A 125 16.56 -0.29 17.51
CA GLU A 125 15.89 0.55 18.51
C GLU A 125 15.68 1.98 18.03
N LYS A 126 16.67 2.58 17.36
CA LYS A 126 16.56 3.90 16.74
C LYS A 126 15.47 3.92 15.68
N ALA A 127 15.34 2.86 14.88
CA ALA A 127 14.30 2.74 13.87
C ALA A 127 12.90 2.57 14.48
N LEU A 128 12.78 1.94 15.65
CA LEU A 128 11.54 1.86 16.43
C LEU A 128 11.20 3.23 17.06
N GLY A 129 12.19 3.89 17.66
CA GLY A 129 12.07 5.21 18.26
C GLY A 129 11.68 6.30 17.26
N ALA A 130 12.22 6.25 16.04
CA ALA A 130 11.82 7.13 14.93
C ALA A 130 10.34 6.98 14.52
N ARG A 131 9.66 5.96 15.04
CA ARG A 131 8.24 5.68 14.82
C ARG A 131 7.42 5.73 16.12
N ASN A 132 8.00 6.23 17.21
CA ASN A 132 7.39 6.29 18.54
C ASN A 132 6.91 4.93 19.06
N ILE A 133 7.68 3.87 18.79
CA ILE A 133 7.42 2.51 19.28
C ILE A 133 8.58 2.04 20.15
N THR A 134 8.24 1.38 21.25
CA THR A 134 9.18 0.69 22.13
C THR A 134 9.31 -0.79 21.76
N ILE A 135 10.37 -1.45 22.23
CA ILE A 135 10.49 -2.91 22.09
C ILE A 135 9.31 -3.64 22.73
N ASP A 136 8.82 -3.16 23.87
CA ASP A 136 7.67 -3.75 24.56
C ASP A 136 6.37 -3.61 23.73
N ASP A 137 6.15 -2.44 23.13
CA ASP A 137 5.03 -2.23 22.20
C ASP A 137 5.12 -3.18 20.99
N LEU A 138 6.32 -3.40 20.45
CA LEU A 138 6.52 -4.35 19.36
C LEU A 138 6.25 -5.79 19.82
N LYS A 139 6.73 -6.18 21.00
CA LYS A 139 6.50 -7.51 21.58
C LYS A 139 5.01 -7.77 21.80
N LYS A 140 4.28 -6.78 22.32
CA LYS A 140 2.81 -6.82 22.45
C LYS A 140 2.15 -6.97 21.08
N SER A 141 2.57 -6.18 20.09
CA SER A 141 2.06 -6.25 18.71
C SER A 141 2.24 -7.66 18.11
N ILE A 142 3.42 -8.25 18.24
CA ILE A 142 3.72 -9.61 17.76
C ILE A 142 2.82 -10.64 18.46
N THR A 143 2.65 -10.52 19.78
CA THR A 143 1.81 -11.42 20.58
C THR A 143 0.35 -11.39 20.09
N VAL A 144 -0.18 -10.18 19.92
CA VAL A 144 -1.54 -9.96 19.40
C VAL A 144 -1.70 -10.57 18.01
N ASP A 145 -0.73 -10.37 17.12
CA ASP A 145 -0.80 -10.87 15.75
C ASP A 145 -0.70 -12.40 15.68
N ILE A 146 0.12 -13.02 16.54
CA ILE A 146 0.18 -14.48 16.65
C ILE A 146 -1.14 -15.05 17.18
N ASN A 147 -1.71 -14.43 18.22
CA ASN A 147 -3.02 -14.84 18.76
C ASN A 147 -4.13 -14.75 17.71
N ALA A 148 -4.16 -13.65 16.96
CA ALA A 148 -5.10 -13.47 15.88
C ALA A 148 -5.00 -14.56 14.81
N ARG A 149 -3.78 -14.88 14.38
CA ARG A 149 -3.54 -15.96 13.42
C ARG A 149 -3.96 -17.31 13.96
N LYS A 150 -3.63 -17.63 15.22
CA LYS A 150 -4.02 -18.89 15.87
C LYS A 150 -5.54 -19.03 15.96
N LEU A 151 -6.23 -17.98 16.42
CA LEU A 151 -7.68 -17.97 16.54
C LEU A 151 -8.36 -18.16 15.18
N LEU A 152 -7.93 -17.39 14.16
CA LEU A 152 -8.45 -17.51 12.80
C LEU A 152 -8.25 -18.93 12.25
N ASN A 153 -7.08 -19.52 12.50
CA ASN A 153 -6.79 -20.87 12.05
C ASN A 153 -7.66 -21.93 12.76
N GLN A 154 -7.93 -21.79 14.06
CA GLN A 154 -8.77 -22.74 14.79
C GLN A 154 -10.26 -22.57 14.49
N GLU A 155 -10.76 -21.34 14.49
CA GLU A 155 -12.20 -21.08 14.41
C GLU A 155 -12.74 -21.11 12.99
N ILE A 156 -11.91 -20.76 12.00
CA ILE A 156 -12.34 -20.63 10.61
C ILE A 156 -11.62 -21.67 9.76
N LYS A 157 -10.30 -21.57 9.57
CA LYS A 157 -9.60 -22.44 8.61
C LYS A 157 -9.65 -23.92 8.99
N GLY A 158 -9.60 -24.22 10.28
CA GLY A 158 -9.66 -25.59 10.81
C GLY A 158 -11.04 -26.24 10.68
N LYS A 159 -12.09 -25.45 10.42
CA LYS A 159 -13.46 -25.94 10.21
C LYS A 159 -13.86 -26.00 8.73
N ILE A 160 -13.08 -25.36 7.85
CA ILE A 160 -13.32 -25.40 6.41
C ILE A 160 -12.86 -26.75 5.87
N THR A 161 -13.82 -27.53 5.39
CA THR A 161 -13.54 -28.76 4.64
C THR A 161 -13.79 -28.48 3.16
N ILE A 162 -12.74 -28.62 2.34
CA ILE A 162 -12.83 -28.48 0.89
C ILE A 162 -12.94 -29.88 0.32
N SER A 163 -14.05 -30.19 -0.36
CA SER A 163 -14.25 -31.50 -0.96
C SER A 163 -13.57 -31.60 -2.33
N ASP A 164 -13.22 -32.82 -2.75
CA ASP A 164 -12.70 -33.07 -4.11
C ASP A 164 -13.71 -32.64 -5.19
N ALA A 165 -15.02 -32.70 -4.88
CA ALA A 165 -16.07 -32.22 -5.77
C ALA A 165 -15.99 -30.70 -5.97
N ASP A 166 -15.76 -29.93 -4.90
CA ASP A 166 -15.60 -28.47 -4.98
C ASP A 166 -14.34 -28.09 -5.74
N VAL A 167 -13.24 -28.83 -5.51
CA VAL A 167 -11.98 -28.64 -6.25
C VAL A 167 -12.19 -28.90 -7.74
N LYS A 168 -12.84 -30.02 -8.09
CA LYS A 168 -13.12 -30.38 -9.47
C LYS A 168 -14.05 -29.35 -10.13
N LYS A 169 -15.11 -28.93 -9.44
CA LYS A 169 -16.03 -27.88 -9.93
C LYS A 169 -15.28 -26.58 -10.20
N TYR A 170 -14.46 -26.11 -9.26
CA TYR A 170 -13.67 -24.89 -9.44
C TYR A 170 -12.70 -25.03 -10.62
N TYR A 171 -12.02 -26.18 -10.77
CA TYR A 171 -11.14 -26.43 -11.91
C TYR A 171 -11.89 -26.35 -13.24
N GLU A 172 -13.03 -27.05 -13.36
CA GLU A 172 -13.86 -27.09 -14.56
C GLU A 172 -14.38 -25.68 -14.95
N GLU A 173 -14.88 -24.92 -14.00
CA GLU A 173 -15.37 -23.55 -14.21
C GLU A 173 -14.23 -22.55 -14.54
N ASN A 174 -12.99 -22.86 -14.15
CA ASN A 174 -11.85 -21.96 -14.28
C ASN A 174 -10.72 -22.52 -15.15
N LYS A 175 -11.00 -23.47 -16.06
CA LYS A 175 -9.98 -24.12 -16.93
C LYS A 175 -9.03 -23.14 -17.63
N HIS A 176 -9.55 -22.00 -18.05
CA HIS A 176 -8.76 -20.93 -18.68
C HIS A 176 -7.63 -20.40 -17.79
N LYS A 177 -7.78 -20.38 -16.45
CA LYS A 177 -6.73 -19.96 -15.49
C LYS A 177 -5.63 -21.01 -15.33
N PHE A 178 -5.92 -22.25 -15.68
CA PHE A 178 -5.00 -23.39 -15.56
C PHE A 178 -4.40 -23.80 -16.91
N HIS A 179 -4.81 -23.14 -17.99
CA HIS A 179 -4.17 -23.30 -19.28
C HIS A 179 -2.74 -22.74 -19.21
N ARG A 180 -1.75 -23.63 -19.33
CA ARG A 180 -0.39 -23.23 -19.64
C ARG A 180 -0.28 -23.17 -21.16
N PRO A 181 0.08 -22.01 -21.74
CA PRO A 181 0.30 -21.93 -23.18
C PRO A 181 1.39 -22.91 -23.57
N GLU A 182 1.36 -23.33 -24.83
CA GLU A 182 2.39 -24.22 -25.36
C GLU A 182 3.78 -23.63 -25.10
N SER A 183 4.63 -24.42 -24.45
CA SER A 183 5.98 -24.03 -24.11
C SER A 183 6.94 -25.09 -24.61
N TYR A 184 7.96 -24.67 -25.34
CA TYR A 184 8.98 -25.55 -25.87
C TYR A 184 10.20 -25.54 -24.96
N ARG A 185 10.73 -26.73 -24.65
CA ARG A 185 12.03 -26.84 -24.01
C ARG A 185 13.11 -26.69 -25.09
N ALA A 186 13.59 -25.46 -25.28
CA ALA A 186 14.70 -25.20 -26.18
C ALA A 186 16.05 -25.50 -25.53
N ARG A 187 16.98 -26.05 -26.32
CA ARG A 187 18.41 -26.06 -26.02
C ARG A 187 19.11 -25.28 -27.14
N HIS A 188 20.03 -24.41 -26.76
CA HIS A 188 20.75 -23.56 -27.70
C HIS A 188 22.25 -23.70 -27.44
N ILE A 189 23.00 -23.91 -28.51
CA ILE A 189 24.46 -23.81 -28.53
C ILE A 189 24.78 -22.60 -29.41
N LEU A 190 25.41 -21.58 -28.83
CA LEU A 190 25.95 -20.46 -29.59
C LEU A 190 27.39 -20.79 -29.96
N ALA A 191 27.63 -21.07 -31.24
CA ALA A 191 28.98 -21.04 -31.78
C ALA A 191 29.30 -19.58 -32.14
N ALA A 192 30.13 -18.92 -31.33
CA ALA A 192 30.56 -17.56 -31.61
C ALA A 192 31.50 -17.53 -32.81
N ILE A 193 31.24 -16.63 -33.77
CA ILE A 193 32.07 -16.44 -34.97
C ILE A 193 33.38 -15.72 -34.60
N PHE A 194 33.38 -14.94 -33.52
CA PHE A 194 34.54 -14.24 -33.01
C PHE A 194 34.98 -14.80 -31.66
N PRO A 195 36.30 -14.79 -31.37
CA PRO A 195 36.81 -15.23 -30.08
C PRO A 195 36.32 -14.31 -28.94
N PRO A 196 36.21 -14.82 -27.70
CA PRO A 196 35.61 -14.12 -26.57
C PRO A 196 36.22 -12.74 -26.27
N ASP A 197 37.52 -12.57 -26.49
CA ASP A 197 38.21 -11.32 -26.19
C ASP A 197 37.76 -10.18 -27.12
N MET A 198 37.59 -10.47 -28.42
CA MET A 198 37.09 -9.49 -29.39
C MET A 198 35.63 -9.09 -29.11
N LEU A 199 34.79 -10.03 -28.65
CA LEU A 199 33.40 -9.73 -28.28
C LEU A 199 33.28 -8.76 -27.11
N ARG A 200 34.32 -8.67 -26.26
CA ARG A 200 34.34 -7.81 -25.06
C ARG A 200 34.96 -6.45 -25.31
N SER A 201 35.94 -6.37 -26.20
CA SER A 201 36.75 -5.15 -26.42
C SER A 201 36.35 -4.36 -27.66
N THR A 202 35.66 -4.98 -28.62
CA THR A 202 35.40 -4.37 -29.93
C THR A 202 33.94 -3.92 -30.06
N PRO A 203 33.67 -2.70 -30.56
CA PRO A 203 32.30 -2.23 -30.78
C PRO A 203 31.52 -3.14 -31.74
N VAL A 204 30.22 -3.29 -31.47
CA VAL A 204 29.32 -4.17 -32.26
C VAL A 204 29.32 -3.80 -33.75
N THR A 205 29.43 -2.50 -34.08
CA THR A 205 29.45 -2.00 -35.46
C THR A 205 30.67 -2.48 -36.25
N GLU A 206 31.83 -2.59 -35.61
CA GLU A 206 33.05 -3.08 -36.26
C GLU A 206 33.02 -4.60 -36.45
N LEU A 207 32.46 -5.32 -35.48
CA LEU A 207 32.25 -6.77 -35.58
C LEU A 207 31.25 -7.14 -36.68
N GLN A 208 30.25 -6.28 -36.92
CA GLN A 208 29.28 -6.45 -38.00
C GLN A 208 29.91 -6.30 -39.38
N ASN A 209 30.77 -5.29 -39.57
CA ASN A 209 31.47 -5.09 -40.85
C ASN A 209 32.44 -6.24 -41.15
N LYS A 210 33.18 -6.74 -40.14
CA LYS A 210 34.09 -7.88 -40.27
C LYS A 210 33.40 -9.22 -40.51
N LYS A 211 32.08 -9.30 -40.30
CA LYS A 211 31.31 -10.51 -40.58
C LYS A 211 31.21 -10.79 -42.08
N GLU A 212 31.25 -9.77 -42.93
CA GLU A 212 31.16 -9.92 -44.39
C GLU A 212 32.47 -10.45 -45.03
N GLU A 213 33.56 -10.48 -44.25
CA GLU A 213 34.89 -10.92 -44.69
C GLU A 213 35.20 -12.39 -44.31
N LEU A 214 34.28 -13.07 -43.62
CA LEU A 214 34.37 -14.47 -43.17
C LEU A 214 33.44 -15.40 -43.96
#